data_AF-A0A2K8N7R9-F1
#
_entry.id   AF-A0A2K8N7R9-F1
#
_cell.length_a   1.000
_cell.length_b   1.000
_cell.length_c   1.000
_cell.angle_alpha   90.00
_cell.angle_beta   90.00
_cell.angle_gamma   90.00
#
_symmetry.space_group_name_H-M   'P 1'
#
loop_
_entity.id
_entity.type
_entity.pdbx_description
1 polymer ?
#
loop_
_entity_poly.entity_id
_entity_poly.type
_entity_poly.pdbx_seq_one_letter_code
_entity_poly.pdbx_strand_id
1 'polypeptide(L)'
;MHTRAVEQSTQTSPDTQTERQQSSTVFHCKEGDHWVPINRAQYPRAQHPAMCKECAAKRRAEKRQQAEAQRAKQQESLDQIPPKDRRGGTKRCTFSLSRYSITALNVLAVGHSPSEIVEEAIIELLKRQDPQTI
;
A
#
# COMPACT_ATOMS: atom_id res chain seq x y z
N MET A 1 -27.90 55.62 -55.64
CA MET A 1 -27.98 56.32 -54.34
C MET A 1 -29.43 56.22 -53.85
N HIS A 2 -29.66 55.62 -52.68
CA HIS A 2 -30.76 55.84 -51.73
C HIS A 2 -30.68 54.72 -50.68
N THR A 3 -30.42 55.15 -49.45
CA THR A 3 -30.30 54.39 -48.20
C THR A 3 -31.64 53.87 -47.70
N ARG A 4 -31.68 52.66 -47.12
CA ARG A 4 -32.54 52.36 -45.97
C ARG A 4 -32.04 51.16 -45.18
N ALA A 5 -32.06 51.35 -43.87
CA ALA A 5 -31.35 50.62 -42.83
C ALA A 5 -31.91 49.22 -42.60
N VAL A 6 -31.02 48.24 -42.45
CA VAL A 6 -31.31 46.95 -41.81
C VAL A 6 -30.94 47.14 -40.35
N GLU A 7 -31.94 47.05 -39.47
CA GLU A 7 -31.77 46.98 -38.03
C GLU A 7 -30.96 45.73 -37.70
N GLN A 8 -29.67 45.91 -37.39
CA GLN A 8 -28.87 44.85 -36.78
C GLN A 8 -29.32 44.74 -35.32
N SER A 9 -30.16 43.74 -35.08
CA SER A 9 -30.38 43.19 -33.74
C SER A 9 -29.03 42.85 -33.13
N THR A 10 -28.58 43.69 -32.21
CA THR A 10 -27.54 43.37 -31.23
C THR A 10 -27.94 42.08 -30.52
N GLN A 11 -27.31 40.98 -30.91
CA GLN A 11 -27.19 39.79 -30.06
C GLN A 11 -26.34 40.20 -28.85
N THR A 12 -27.01 40.66 -27.80
CA THR A 12 -26.45 40.67 -26.46
C THR A 12 -26.33 39.22 -26.00
N SER A 13 -25.16 38.62 -26.17
CA SER A 13 -24.75 37.45 -25.40
C SER A 13 -24.70 37.84 -23.92
N PRO A 14 -25.48 37.23 -23.01
CA PRO A 14 -25.31 37.43 -21.59
C PRO A 14 -24.53 36.25 -20.99
N ASP A 15 -23.32 35.99 -21.47
CA ASP A 15 -22.49 34.88 -20.95
C ASP A 15 -21.24 35.33 -20.20
N THR A 16 -21.14 36.61 -19.82
CA THR A 16 -19.93 37.15 -19.20
C THR A 16 -20.20 37.89 -17.90
N GLN A 17 -21.19 37.48 -17.12
CA GLN A 17 -21.44 38.02 -15.78
C GLN A 17 -21.58 36.98 -14.66
N THR A 18 -21.64 35.69 -14.98
CA THR A 18 -21.76 34.62 -13.96
C THR A 18 -20.41 34.15 -13.39
N GLU A 19 -19.28 34.66 -13.87
CA GLU A 19 -17.95 34.27 -13.36
C GLU A 19 -17.36 35.23 -12.33
N ARG A 20 -17.89 36.46 -12.17
CA ARG A 20 -17.29 37.46 -11.26
C ARG A 20 -17.79 37.41 -9.82
N GLN A 21 -18.85 36.65 -9.52
CA GLN A 21 -19.43 36.52 -8.17
C GLN A 21 -19.05 35.23 -7.41
N GLN A 22 -18.19 34.36 -7.93
CA GLN A 22 -17.64 33.21 -7.17
C GLN A 22 -16.37 33.57 -6.37
N SER A 23 -16.11 34.86 -6.16
CA SER A 23 -14.89 35.39 -5.57
C SER A 23 -15.03 35.70 -4.07
N SER A 24 -15.47 34.75 -3.24
CA SER A 24 -15.18 34.77 -1.78
C SER A 24 -15.67 33.58 -0.95
N THR A 25 -16.04 32.43 -1.55
CA THR A 25 -16.26 31.23 -0.73
C THR A 25 -14.90 30.62 -0.39
N VAL A 26 -14.43 30.90 0.82
CA VAL A 26 -13.26 30.25 1.42
C VAL A 26 -13.69 29.04 2.22
N PHE A 27 -12.85 28.01 2.27
CA PHE A 27 -13.07 26.84 3.13
C PHE A 27 -11.83 26.59 3.99
N HIS A 28 -12.01 25.94 5.13
CA HIS A 28 -10.92 25.56 6.02
C HIS A 28 -10.32 24.22 5.60
N CYS A 29 -9.04 24.21 5.24
CA CYS A 29 -8.31 22.99 4.92
C CYS A 29 -7.82 22.34 6.22
N LYS A 30 -8.45 21.21 6.61
CA LYS A 30 -8.17 20.52 7.87
C LYS A 30 -6.76 19.93 7.97
N GLU A 31 -6.14 19.60 6.84
CA GLU A 31 -4.81 18.97 6.78
C GLU A 31 -3.66 19.96 7.07
N GLY A 32 -3.85 21.24 6.75
CA GLY A 32 -2.81 22.27 6.92
C GLY A 32 -3.23 23.42 7.83
N ASP A 33 -4.40 23.30 8.46
CA ASP A 33 -5.01 24.30 9.35
C ASP A 33 -4.98 25.74 8.81
N HIS A 34 -5.49 25.93 7.59
CA HIS A 34 -5.54 27.25 6.96
C HIS A 34 -6.76 27.42 6.05
N TRP A 35 -7.18 28.67 5.85
CA TRP A 35 -8.31 29.03 4.99
C TRP A 35 -7.85 29.26 3.55
N VAL A 36 -8.59 28.70 2.60
CA VAL A 36 -8.23 28.74 1.17
C VAL A 36 -9.43 28.95 0.25
N PRO A 37 -9.14 29.47 -0.96
CA PRO A 37 -9.93 29.35 -2.16
C PRO A 37 -10.80 28.10 -2.30
N ILE A 38 -12.13 28.14 -2.48
CA ILE A 38 -12.84 26.92 -2.94
C ILE A 38 -12.26 26.41 -4.28
N ASN A 39 -11.78 27.29 -5.17
CA ASN A 39 -11.08 26.92 -6.40
C ASN A 39 -9.75 26.15 -6.17
N ARG A 40 -9.14 26.32 -5.00
CA ARG A 40 -7.94 25.61 -4.54
C ARG A 40 -8.27 24.33 -3.77
N ALA A 41 -9.54 24.00 -3.56
CA ALA A 41 -9.94 22.71 -3.02
C ALA A 41 -9.53 21.57 -3.95
N GLN A 42 -9.20 20.41 -3.38
CA GLN A 42 -9.03 19.17 -4.16
C GLN A 42 -10.34 18.79 -4.87
N TYR A 43 -11.48 19.02 -4.22
CA TYR A 43 -12.82 18.78 -4.75
C TYR A 43 -13.68 20.05 -4.64
N PRO A 44 -13.58 20.99 -5.60
CA PRO A 44 -14.27 22.28 -5.54
C PRO A 44 -15.80 22.18 -5.61
N ARG A 45 -16.33 21.09 -6.19
CA ARG A 45 -17.78 20.84 -6.31
C ARG A 45 -18.37 20.06 -5.13
N ALA A 46 -17.55 19.67 -4.15
CA ALA A 46 -18.04 18.96 -2.97
C ALA A 46 -18.83 19.94 -2.07
N GLN A 47 -19.89 19.44 -1.43
CA GLN A 47 -20.70 20.23 -0.49
C GLN A 47 -19.87 20.78 0.69
N HIS A 48 -18.89 20.00 1.15
CA HIS A 48 -17.93 20.39 2.18
C HIS A 48 -16.51 19.96 1.78
N PRO A 49 -15.74 20.83 1.09
CA PRO A 49 -14.35 20.53 0.76
C PRO A 49 -13.51 20.45 2.04
N ALA A 50 -12.75 19.37 2.22
CA ALA A 50 -11.96 19.14 3.44
C ALA A 50 -10.47 19.44 3.28
N MET A 51 -9.97 19.47 2.04
CA MET A 51 -8.54 19.52 1.74
C MET A 51 -8.23 20.37 0.50
N CYS A 52 -7.16 21.16 0.57
CA CYS A 52 -6.64 21.92 -0.57
C CYS A 52 -5.73 21.06 -1.47
N LYS A 53 -5.54 21.47 -2.72
CA LYS A 53 -4.71 20.77 -3.71
C LYS A 53 -3.26 20.58 -3.24
N GLU A 54 -2.71 21.56 -2.54
CA GLU A 54 -1.33 21.56 -2.03
C GLU A 54 -1.16 20.50 -0.92
N CYS A 55 -2.02 20.52 0.10
CA CYS A 55 -2.01 19.49 1.15
C CYS A 55 -2.27 18.09 0.59
N ALA A 56 -3.17 17.96 -0.39
CA ALA A 56 -3.41 16.69 -1.07
C ALA A 56 -2.17 16.18 -1.82
N ALA A 57 -1.41 17.08 -2.46
CA ALA A 57 -0.17 16.73 -3.14
C ALA A 57 0.91 16.29 -2.15
N LYS A 58 1.07 17.02 -1.03
CA LYS A 58 2.01 16.68 0.04
C LYS A 58 1.71 15.29 0.62
N ARG A 59 0.45 15.02 0.97
CA ARG A 59 0.03 13.71 1.50
C ARG A 59 0.26 12.55 0.51
N ARG A 60 0.10 12.80 -0.80
CA ARG A 60 0.45 11.79 -1.83
C ARG A 60 1.95 11.54 -1.90
N ALA A 61 2.78 12.58 -1.80
CA ALA A 61 4.22 12.43 -1.80
C ALA A 61 4.71 11.65 -0.56
N GLU A 62 4.20 11.97 0.62
CA GLU A 62 4.51 11.25 1.86
C GLU A 62 4.12 9.77 1.77
N LYS A 63 2.93 9.45 1.25
CA LYS A 63 2.52 8.06 1.02
C LYS A 63 3.44 7.31 0.05
N ARG A 64 3.92 7.99 -1.01
CA ARG A 64 4.88 7.37 -1.95
C ARG A 64 6.20 7.06 -1.26
N GLN A 65 6.73 8.00 -0.48
CA GLN A 65 7.97 7.79 0.29
C GLN A 65 7.81 6.66 1.31
N GLN A 66 6.68 6.60 2.02
CA GLN A 66 6.40 5.50 2.97
C GLN A 66 6.32 4.15 2.25
N ALA A 67 5.64 4.07 1.11
CA ALA A 67 5.54 2.83 0.33
C ALA A 67 6.90 2.41 -0.27
N GLU A 68 7.77 3.36 -0.59
CA GLU A 68 9.13 3.10 -1.05
C GLU A 68 10.02 2.61 0.10
N ALA A 69 9.96 3.24 1.27
CA ALA A 69 10.66 2.79 2.47
C ALA A 69 10.18 1.40 2.94
N GLN A 70 8.88 1.10 2.84
CA GLN A 70 8.36 -0.24 3.11
C GLN A 70 8.88 -1.27 2.10
N ARG A 71 8.94 -0.92 0.81
CA ARG A 71 9.54 -1.79 -0.21
C ARG A 71 11.03 -2.02 0.04
N ALA A 72 11.79 -1.00 0.41
CA ALA A 72 13.19 -1.13 0.78
C ALA A 72 13.38 -2.07 1.99
N LYS A 73 12.56 -1.93 3.04
CA LYS A 73 12.57 -2.85 4.19
C LYS A 73 12.22 -4.28 3.82
N GLN A 74 11.26 -4.47 2.91
CA GLN A 74 10.92 -5.80 2.38
C GLN A 74 12.09 -6.37 1.58
N GLN A 75 12.76 -5.56 0.76
CA GLN A 75 13.94 -5.96 0.01
C GLN A 75 15.09 -6.38 0.95
N GLU A 76 15.38 -5.59 2.00
CA GLU A 76 16.38 -5.93 3.02
C GLU A 76 16.04 -7.23 3.76
N SER A 77 14.76 -7.51 4.00
CA SER A 77 14.33 -8.78 4.60
C SER A 77 14.44 -9.97 3.63
N LEU A 78 14.28 -9.75 2.33
CA LEU A 78 14.47 -10.77 1.29
C LEU A 78 15.96 -11.06 1.06
N ASP A 79 16.83 -10.05 1.14
CA ASP A 79 18.29 -10.22 1.07
C ASP A 79 18.85 -10.96 2.30
N GLN A 80 18.12 -10.97 3.42
CA GLN A 80 18.41 -11.83 4.57
C GLN A 80 17.90 -13.27 4.43
N ILE A 81 17.09 -13.58 3.41
CA ILE A 81 16.77 -14.98 3.09
C ILE A 81 17.99 -15.52 2.35
N PRO A 82 18.71 -16.52 2.90
CA PRO A 82 19.85 -17.10 2.22
C PRO A 82 19.45 -17.53 0.81
N PRO A 83 20.30 -17.28 -0.22
CA PRO A 83 20.00 -17.65 -1.59
C PRO A 83 19.64 -19.15 -1.64
N LYS A 84 18.66 -19.48 -2.49
CA LYS A 84 18.05 -20.82 -2.57
C LYS A 84 19.08 -21.94 -2.78
N ASP A 85 20.26 -21.63 -3.31
CA ASP A 85 21.38 -22.55 -3.53
C ASP A 85 22.22 -22.83 -2.27
N ARG A 86 22.01 -22.07 -1.18
CA ARG A 86 22.57 -22.34 0.16
C ARG A 86 21.59 -23.03 1.11
N ARG A 87 20.30 -23.13 0.77
CA ARG A 87 19.43 -24.14 1.38
C ARG A 87 19.84 -25.45 0.75
N GLY A 88 20.74 -26.19 1.41
CA GLY A 88 21.09 -27.55 0.99
C GLY A 88 19.81 -28.25 0.56
N GLY A 89 19.71 -28.60 -0.74
CA GLY A 89 18.45 -29.00 -1.35
C GLY A 89 17.79 -30.13 -0.57
N THR A 90 16.48 -30.32 -0.77
CA THR A 90 15.73 -31.38 -0.08
C THR A 90 16.39 -32.74 -0.30
N LYS A 91 17.08 -33.25 0.71
CA LYS A 91 17.67 -34.59 0.70
C LYS A 91 16.62 -35.57 1.16
N ARG A 92 16.27 -36.53 0.31
CA ARG A 92 15.40 -37.62 0.71
C ARG A 92 16.21 -38.62 1.54
N CYS A 93 15.87 -38.73 2.82
CA CYS A 93 16.43 -39.73 3.72
C CYS A 93 15.38 -40.81 3.99
N THR A 94 15.82 -42.05 4.12
CA THR A 94 14.96 -43.18 4.51
C THR A 94 15.51 -43.75 5.81
N PHE A 95 14.65 -43.92 6.80
CA PHE A 95 15.00 -44.45 8.11
C PHE A 95 14.03 -45.55 8.53
N SER A 96 14.55 -46.56 9.21
CA SER A 96 13.78 -47.63 9.81
C SER A 96 13.44 -47.26 11.25
N LEU A 97 12.15 -47.14 11.55
CA LEU A 97 11.65 -46.88 12.90
C LEU A 97 10.95 -48.11 13.46
N SER A 98 10.98 -48.25 14.78
CA SER A 98 10.18 -49.28 15.46
C SER A 98 8.69 -49.03 15.27
N ARG A 99 7.87 -50.08 15.33
CA ARG A 99 6.40 -49.96 15.18
C ARG A 99 5.79 -49.01 16.22
N TYR A 100 6.29 -49.01 17.45
CA TYR A 100 5.87 -48.10 18.51
C TYR A 100 6.21 -46.64 18.18
N SER A 101 7.42 -46.38 17.67
CA SER A 101 7.85 -45.04 17.27
C SER A 101 7.01 -44.48 16.12
N ILE A 102 6.62 -45.33 15.16
CA ILE A 102 5.73 -44.92 14.06
C ILE A 102 4.35 -44.52 14.58
N THR A 103 3.77 -45.33 15.48
CA THR A 103 2.47 -44.99 16.09
C THR A 103 2.54 -43.69 16.87
N ALA A 104 3.57 -43.49 17.69
CA ALA A 104 3.76 -42.26 18.45
C ALA A 104 3.92 -41.04 17.52
N LEU A 105 4.70 -41.17 16.45
CA LEU A 105 4.88 -40.11 15.46
C LEU A 105 3.56 -39.70 14.81
N ASN A 106 2.73 -40.67 14.42
CA ASN A 106 1.43 -40.39 13.80
C ASN A 106 0.45 -39.71 14.76
N VAL A 107 0.53 -40.01 16.07
CA VAL A 107 -0.28 -39.33 17.10
C VAL A 107 0.20 -37.89 17.34
N LEU A 108 1.52 -37.65 17.26
CA LEU A 108 2.10 -36.31 17.41
C LEU A 108 1.86 -35.43 16.18
N ALA A 109 1.74 -36.04 14.99
CA ALA A 109 1.52 -35.34 13.73
C ALA A 109 0.08 -34.85 13.50
N VAL A 110 -0.74 -34.65 14.54
CA VAL A 110 -2.11 -34.14 14.36
C VAL A 110 -2.06 -32.69 13.87
N GLY A 111 -2.38 -32.48 12.59
CA GLY A 111 -2.34 -31.16 11.93
C GLY A 111 -1.04 -30.86 11.18
N HIS A 112 -0.06 -31.77 11.21
CA HIS A 112 1.24 -31.64 10.55
C HIS A 112 1.58 -32.91 9.76
N SER A 113 2.59 -32.85 8.89
CA SER A 113 3.09 -34.09 8.28
C SER A 113 4.05 -34.82 9.23
N PRO A 114 4.08 -36.17 9.26
CA PRO A 114 5.08 -36.90 10.05
C PRO A 114 6.52 -36.51 9.71
N SER A 115 6.79 -36.08 8.48
CA SER A 115 8.09 -35.57 8.05
C SER A 115 8.47 -34.26 8.73
N GLU A 116 7.53 -33.31 8.86
CA GLU A 116 7.75 -32.04 9.57
C GLU A 116 8.10 -32.28 11.04
N ILE A 117 7.38 -33.17 11.71
CA ILE A 117 7.63 -33.50 13.13
C ILE A 117 9.04 -34.11 13.30
N VAL A 118 9.47 -34.96 12.38
CA VAL A 118 10.83 -35.54 12.41
C VAL A 118 11.89 -34.47 12.15
N GLU A 119 11.65 -33.56 11.20
CA GLU A 119 12.56 -32.44 10.92
C GLU A 119 12.70 -31.52 12.14
N GLU A 120 11.60 -31.15 12.80
CA GLU A 120 11.61 -30.34 14.02
C GLU A 120 12.38 -31.03 15.15
N ALA A 121 12.14 -32.32 15.37
CA ALA A 121 12.85 -33.10 16.39
C ALA A 121 14.36 -33.19 16.12
N ILE A 122 14.77 -33.34 14.86
CA ILE A 122 16.18 -33.34 14.46
C ILE A 122 16.80 -31.97 14.72
N ILE A 123 16.13 -30.88 14.32
CA ILE A 123 16.62 -29.52 14.54
C ILE A 123 16.76 -29.23 16.04
N GLU A 124 15.77 -29.61 16.84
CA GLU A 124 15.82 -29.44 18.30
C GLU A 124 17.00 -30.21 18.92
N LEU A 125 17.22 -31.45 18.49
CA LEU A 125 18.33 -32.26 18.97
C LEU A 125 19.69 -31.65 18.60
N LEU A 126 19.83 -31.16 17.37
CA LEU A 126 21.06 -30.49 16.93
C LEU A 126 21.32 -29.20 17.71
N LYS A 127 20.28 -28.39 17.97
CA LYS A 127 20.39 -27.17 18.79
C LYS A 127 20.86 -27.45 20.21
N ARG A 128 20.45 -28.58 20.80
CA ARG A 128 20.90 -29.00 22.13
C ARG A 128 22.35 -29.48 22.14
N GLN A 129 22.83 -30.03 21.03
CA GLN A 129 24.19 -30.56 20.91
C GLN A 129 25.21 -29.48 20.55
N ASP A 130 24.87 -28.54 19.66
CA ASP A 130 25.76 -27.46 19.22
C ASP A 130 25.00 -26.12 19.13
N PRO A 131 24.97 -25.34 20.23
CA PRO A 131 24.27 -24.06 20.25
C PRO A 131 24.94 -22.95 19.41
N GLN A 132 26.14 -23.19 18.86
CA GLN A 132 26.87 -22.21 18.03
C GLN A 132 26.85 -22.51 16.52
N THR A 133 26.32 -23.66 16.09
CA THR A 133 26.42 -24.12 14.69
C THR A 133 25.14 -23.88 13.88
N ILE A 134 24.03 -23.46 14.50
CA ILE A 134 22.71 -23.27 13.87
C ILE A 134 22.17 -21.88 14.13
#